data_AF-A0A3E0QLC3-F1
#
_entry.id   AF-A0A3E0QLC3-F1
#
_cell.length_a   1.000
_cell.length_b   1.000
_cell.length_c   1.000
_cell.angle_alpha   90.00
_cell.angle_beta   90.00
_cell.angle_gamma   90.00
#
_symmetry.space_group_name_H-M   'P 1'
#
loop_
_entity.id
_entity.type
_entity.pdbx_description
1 polymer ?
#
loop_
_entity_poly.entity_id
_entity_poly.type
_entity_poly.pdbx_seq_one_letter_code
_entity_poly.pdbx_strand_id
1 'polypeptide(L)'
;MKINLHIGGANYAVDLSTPFADLSMPVSDVARAWYIDAPAFSPVVLGDWKGSVAMGGGVNFFSIDFNPHAHGTHTETAGHITEDRHSIH
;
A
#
# COMPACT_ATOMS: atom_id res chain seq x y z
N MET A 1 14.23 18.98 9.63
CA MET A 1 14.49 19.28 11.05
C MET A 1 15.64 18.40 11.52
N LYS A 2 16.70 18.96 12.14
CA LYS A 2 17.82 18.16 12.66
C LYS A 2 17.61 17.89 14.15
N ILE A 3 17.80 16.64 14.56
CA ILE A 3 17.75 16.21 15.97
C ILE A 3 19.03 15.49 16.37
N ASN A 4 19.31 15.46 17.68
CA ASN A 4 20.34 14.62 18.27
C ASN A 4 19.69 13.57 19.14
N LEU A 5 19.97 12.29 18.89
CA LEU A 5 19.47 11.15 19.66
C LEU A 5 20.62 10.55 20.48
N HIS A 6 20.37 10.26 21.75
CA HIS A 6 21.29 9.50 22.60
C HIS A 6 20.80 8.07 22.74
N ILE A 7 21.52 7.11 22.16
CA ILE A 7 21.14 5.68 22.14
C ILE A 7 22.36 4.86 22.56
N GLY A 8 22.23 4.05 23.62
CA GLY A 8 23.28 3.13 24.05
C GLY A 8 24.63 3.79 24.41
N GLY A 9 24.62 5.04 24.92
CA GLY A 9 25.84 5.78 25.24
C GLY A 9 26.46 6.56 24.07
N ALA A 10 25.90 6.44 22.86
CA ALA A 10 26.36 7.16 21.67
C ALA A 10 25.36 8.26 21.26
N ASN A 11 25.89 9.33 20.64
CA ASN A 11 25.09 10.43 20.10
C ASN A 11 25.00 10.33 18.57
N TYR A 12 23.79 10.45 18.04
CA TYR A 12 23.49 10.38 16.62
C TYR A 12 22.80 11.67 16.16
N ALA A 13 23.38 12.34 15.16
CA ALA A 13 22.73 13.46 14.49
C ALA A 13 21.86 12.94 13.34
N VAL A 14 20.57 13.23 13.35
CA VAL A 14 19.61 12.78 12.33
C VAL A 14 18.95 13.99 11.67
N ASP A 15 18.91 14.00 10.34
CA ASP A 15 18.17 14.97 9.56
C ASP A 15 16.80 14.41 9.15
N LEU A 16 15.75 14.88 9.81
CA LEU A 16 14.36 14.49 9.52
C LEU A 16 13.75 15.26 8.34
N SER A 17 14.49 16.19 7.71
CA SER A 17 13.98 16.91 6.53
C SER A 17 14.00 16.05 5.27
N THR A 18 14.78 14.99 5.28
CA THR A 18 15.09 14.20 4.08
C THR A 18 14.66 12.77 4.34
N PRO A 19 13.71 12.22 3.56
CA PRO A 19 13.38 10.80 3.69
C PRO A 19 14.63 9.97 3.37
N PHE A 20 15.02 9.11 4.30
CA PHE A 20 16.19 8.24 4.12
C PHE A 20 15.88 7.04 3.24
N ALA A 21 14.68 6.47 3.39
CA ALA A 21 14.21 5.31 2.65
C ALA A 21 12.68 5.26 2.63
N ASP A 22 12.13 4.58 1.64
CA ASP A 22 10.75 4.10 1.65
C ASP A 22 10.72 2.73 2.32
N LEU A 23 9.86 2.58 3.32
CA LEU A 23 9.69 1.33 4.09
C LEU A 23 8.37 0.61 3.74
N SER A 24 7.64 1.11 2.74
CA SER A 24 6.41 0.48 2.28
C SER A 24 6.70 -0.75 1.41
N MET A 25 5.89 -1.79 1.61
CA MET A 25 5.84 -2.93 0.69
C MET A 25 4.86 -2.63 -0.44
N PRO A 26 5.25 -2.79 -1.71
CA PRO A 26 4.35 -2.58 -2.82
C PRO A 26 3.25 -3.65 -2.87
N VAL A 27 2.03 -3.22 -3.15
CA VAL A 27 0.92 -4.13 -3.47
C VAL A 27 1.23 -4.83 -4.78
N SER A 28 1.61 -6.10 -4.68
CA SER A 28 2.18 -6.90 -5.76
C SER A 28 2.06 -8.39 -5.44
N ASP A 29 2.54 -9.25 -6.34
CA ASP A 29 2.50 -10.70 -6.17
C ASP A 29 3.38 -11.23 -5.03
N VAL A 30 4.24 -10.39 -4.45
CA VAL A 30 5.22 -10.81 -3.44
C VAL A 30 4.63 -10.74 -2.04
N ALA A 31 4.13 -9.57 -1.64
CA ALA A 31 3.61 -9.31 -0.30
C ALA A 31 2.30 -10.10 -0.07
N ARG A 32 2.37 -11.15 0.75
CA ARG A 32 1.25 -12.07 1.03
C ARG A 32 1.31 -12.56 2.46
N ALA A 33 0.15 -12.81 3.07
CA ALA A 33 0.02 -13.34 4.42
C ALA A 33 -1.17 -14.32 4.53
N TRP A 34 -1.16 -15.17 5.57
CA TRP A 34 -2.23 -16.11 5.93
C TRP A 34 -2.78 -16.98 4.80
N TYR A 35 -1.91 -17.39 3.88
CA TYR A 35 -2.26 -18.22 2.73
C TYR A 35 -3.27 -17.57 1.77
N ILE A 36 -3.41 -16.23 1.82
CA ILE A 36 -4.21 -15.46 0.87
C ILE A 36 -3.41 -15.33 -0.44
N ASP A 37 -4.09 -15.58 -1.56
CA ASP A 37 -3.53 -15.45 -2.91
C ASP A 37 -3.14 -13.99 -3.22
N ALA A 38 -2.30 -13.80 -4.24
CA ALA A 38 -1.86 -12.46 -4.66
C ALA A 38 -3.04 -11.52 -4.98
N PRO A 39 -2.85 -10.18 -4.84
CA PRO A 39 -3.85 -9.21 -5.29
C PRO A 39 -4.14 -9.40 -6.79
N ALA A 40 -5.39 -9.20 -7.18
CA ALA A 40 -5.80 -9.30 -8.58
C ALA A 40 -5.90 -7.91 -9.21
N PHE A 41 -5.41 -7.80 -10.44
CA PHE A 41 -5.49 -6.58 -11.24
C PHE A 41 -6.22 -6.88 -12.54
N SER A 42 -7.23 -6.09 -12.84
CA SER A 42 -8.00 -6.25 -14.07
C SER A 42 -8.28 -4.89 -14.71
N PRO A 43 -8.19 -4.76 -16.04
CA PRO A 43 -8.59 -3.52 -16.69
C PRO A 43 -10.10 -3.32 -16.53
N VAL A 44 -10.51 -2.09 -16.28
CA VAL A 44 -11.93 -1.73 -16.27
C VAL A 44 -12.48 -1.86 -17.70
N VAL A 45 -13.60 -2.57 -17.84
CA VAL A 45 -14.30 -2.77 -19.13
C VAL A 45 -15.71 -2.21 -19.01
N LEU A 46 -16.06 -1.28 -19.89
CA LEU A 46 -17.38 -0.63 -19.95
C LEU A 46 -17.93 -0.76 -21.37
N GLY A 47 -18.73 -1.81 -21.60
CA GLY A 47 -19.18 -2.16 -22.95
C GLY A 47 -17.99 -2.51 -23.85
N ASP A 48 -17.88 -1.85 -25.00
CA ASP A 48 -16.77 -2.06 -25.94
C ASP A 48 -15.48 -1.32 -25.53
N TRP A 49 -15.58 -0.38 -24.60
CA TRP A 49 -14.42 0.38 -24.13
C TRP A 49 -13.60 -0.44 -23.12
N LYS A 50 -12.29 -0.48 -23.33
CA LYS A 50 -11.32 -1.24 -22.52
C LYS A 50 -10.27 -0.30 -21.94
N GLY A 51 -10.16 -0.27 -20.61
CA GLY A 51 -9.18 0.52 -19.86
C GLY A 51 -7.75 -0.04 -19.88
N SER A 52 -7.27 -0.51 -21.02
CA SER A 52 -5.89 -0.97 -21.17
C SER A 52 -5.30 -0.57 -22.51
N VAL A 53 -4.13 0.05 -22.49
CA VAL A 53 -3.38 0.39 -23.71
C VAL A 53 -3.05 -0.86 -24.52
N ALA A 54 -2.70 -1.95 -23.85
CA ALA A 54 -2.42 -3.24 -24.51
C ALA A 54 -3.65 -3.83 -25.22
N MET A 55 -4.87 -3.43 -24.82
CA MET A 55 -6.12 -3.84 -25.46
C MET A 55 -6.67 -2.79 -26.45
N GLY A 56 -5.87 -1.77 -26.81
CA GLY A 56 -6.24 -0.69 -27.73
C GLY A 56 -6.92 0.51 -27.09
N GLY A 57 -7.00 0.57 -25.75
CA GLY A 57 -7.50 1.73 -25.02
C GLY A 57 -6.49 2.90 -24.97
N GLY A 58 -6.97 4.08 -24.60
CA GLY A 58 -6.12 5.27 -24.46
C GLY A 58 -5.38 5.38 -23.12
N VAL A 59 -5.67 4.52 -22.15
CA VAL A 59 -5.18 4.58 -20.76
C VAL A 59 -5.05 3.18 -20.15
N ASN A 60 -4.28 3.06 -19.06
CA ASN A 60 -4.31 1.90 -18.16
C ASN A 60 -5.17 2.23 -16.95
N PHE A 61 -6.46 1.94 -17.06
CA PHE A 61 -7.44 2.11 -15.99
C PHE A 61 -7.79 0.73 -15.42
N PHE A 62 -7.12 0.34 -14.34
CA PHE A 62 -7.23 -0.98 -13.73
C PHE A 62 -7.94 -0.91 -12.37
N SER A 63 -8.80 -1.88 -12.12
CA SER A 63 -9.29 -2.21 -10.79
C SER A 63 -8.29 -3.10 -10.08
N ILE A 64 -8.21 -2.94 -8.76
CA ILE A 64 -7.46 -3.82 -7.87
C ILE A 64 -8.44 -4.48 -6.89
N ASP A 65 -8.31 -5.79 -6.75
CA ASP A 65 -8.88 -6.56 -5.65
C ASP A 65 -7.73 -6.97 -4.72
N PHE A 66 -7.79 -6.53 -3.46
CA PHE A 66 -6.74 -6.81 -2.49
C PHE A 66 -7.27 -6.85 -1.07
N ASN A 67 -6.59 -7.62 -0.22
CA ASN A 67 -6.77 -7.59 1.22
C ASN A 67 -5.73 -6.63 1.83
N PRO A 68 -6.16 -5.58 2.56
CA PRO A 68 -5.24 -4.56 3.09
C PRO A 68 -4.27 -5.11 4.14
N HIS A 69 -4.63 -6.18 4.85
CA HIS A 69 -3.73 -6.80 5.82
C HIS A 69 -2.72 -7.75 5.15
N ALA A 70 -3.07 -8.32 3.99
CA ALA A 70 -2.26 -9.36 3.36
C ALA A 70 -1.30 -8.82 2.29
N HIS A 71 -1.66 -7.74 1.58
CA HIS A 71 -0.99 -7.35 0.34
C HIS A 71 -0.13 -6.09 0.46
N GLY A 72 0.39 -5.77 1.66
CA GLY A 72 1.33 -4.66 1.81
C GLY A 72 1.47 -4.15 3.25
N THR A 73 2.22 -3.06 3.39
CA THR A 73 2.31 -2.31 4.64
C THR A 73 1.00 -1.59 4.91
N HIS A 74 0.45 -1.74 6.11
CA HIS A 74 -0.86 -1.20 6.46
C HIS A 74 -0.89 -0.68 7.89
N THR A 75 -1.99 0.02 8.21
CA THR A 75 -2.38 0.40 9.56
C THR A 75 -3.80 -0.12 9.80
N GLU A 76 -4.19 -0.24 11.07
CA GLU A 76 -5.51 -0.74 11.46
C GLU A 76 -6.31 0.39 12.12
N THR A 77 -7.60 0.45 11.82
CA THR A 77 -8.52 1.37 12.50
C THR A 77 -9.27 0.63 13.61
N ALA A 78 -9.95 1.35 14.51
CA ALA A 78 -10.86 0.73 15.47
C ALA A 78 -11.94 -0.14 14.78
N GLY A 79 -12.31 0.18 13.53
CA GLY A 79 -13.22 -0.63 12.71
C GLY A 79 -12.71 -2.04 12.38
N HIS A 80 -11.42 -2.33 12.61
CA HIS A 80 -10.88 -3.67 12.50
C HIS A 80 -11.39 -4.62 13.62
N ILE A 81 -11.72 -4.07 14.80
CA ILE A 81 -12.02 -4.85 16.01
C ILE A 81 -13.39 -4.54 16.63
N THR A 82 -14.10 -3.55 16.11
CA THR A 82 -15.42 -3.13 16.60
C THR A 82 -16.53 -3.59 15.66
N GLU A 83 -17.76 -3.74 16.19
CA GLU A 83 -18.93 -4.11 15.37
C GLU A 83 -19.35 -2.99 14.42
N ASP A 84 -19.14 -1.74 14.82
CA ASP A 84 -19.43 -0.57 14.00
C ASP A 84 -18.43 -0.46 12.84
N ARG A 85 -18.95 -0.38 11.62
CA ARG A 85 -18.10 -0.21 10.44
C ARG A 85 -17.59 1.22 10.35
N HIS A 86 -16.30 1.40 10.62
CA HIS A 86 -15.59 2.65 10.39
C HIS A 86 -14.88 2.64 9.03
N SER A 87 -15.05 3.71 8.24
CA SER A 87 -14.28 3.85 6.99
C SER A 87 -12.81 4.11 7.29
N ILE A 88 -11.95 3.71 6.36
CA ILE A 88 -10.60 4.26 6.26
C ILE A 88 -10.77 5.67 5.65
N HIS A 89 -10.29 6.70 6.34
CA HIS A 89 -10.38 8.10 5.93
C HIS A 89 -8.99 8.62 5.53
#